data_AF-A0AA39U3K5-F1
#
_entry.id   AF-A0AA39U3K5-F1
#
_cell.length_a   1.000
_cell.length_b   1.000
_cell.length_c   1.000
_cell.angle_alpha   90.00
_cell.angle_beta   90.00
_cell.angle_gamma   90.00
#
_symmetry.space_group_name_H-M   'P 1'
#
loop_
_entity.id
_entity.type
_entity.pdbx_description
1 polymer ?
#
loop_
_entity_poly.entity_id
_entity_poly.type
_entity_poly.pdbx_seq_one_letter_code
_entity_poly.pdbx_strand_id
1 'polypeptide(L)'
;MWLINTTTLTLKFFLKPPPRYAILSHVWTDEECSFQEFRSLETSSNDPALALNQMFDWVWIDTCCIDKTSSAELSESINSMFACVDFYNRSWKKIGGKWLLRKEISEITGIGEADLAFFDRGRSSIAQKLSWAPTRQTTRVEDEAYCLLGILGVYLPLLYGEGENAFRRLQEELIRTSTDQTIFAWPMYLWVPLQSPA
;
A
#
# COMPACT_ATOMS: atom_id res chain seq x y z
N MET A 1 -11.74 4.89 7.19
CA MET A 1 -11.22 3.66 6.54
C MET A 1 -12.34 2.64 6.45
N TRP A 2 -12.55 2.06 5.27
CA TRP A 2 -13.53 0.98 5.07
C TRP A 2 -12.94 -0.37 5.48
N LEU A 3 -13.77 -1.22 6.11
CA LEU A 3 -13.43 -2.58 6.50
C LEU A 3 -14.59 -3.52 6.16
N ILE A 4 -14.27 -4.76 5.78
CA ILE A 4 -15.24 -5.82 5.53
C ILE A 4 -15.46 -6.57 6.85
N ASN A 5 -16.71 -6.76 7.24
CA ASN A 5 -17.05 -7.64 8.36
C ASN A 5 -16.92 -9.10 7.93
N THR A 6 -16.20 -9.93 8.68
CA THR A 6 -15.96 -11.34 8.31
C THR A 6 -17.16 -12.26 8.52
N THR A 7 -18.17 -11.83 9.29
CA THR A 7 -19.42 -12.57 9.50
C THR A 7 -20.48 -12.18 8.48
N THR A 8 -20.70 -10.87 8.30
CA THR A 8 -21.79 -10.36 7.46
C THR A 8 -21.36 -10.05 6.03
N LEU A 9 -20.05 -10.08 5.75
CA LEU A 9 -19.44 -9.70 4.47
C LEU A 9 -19.89 -8.32 3.96
N THR A 10 -20.16 -7.39 4.88
CA THR A 10 -20.59 -6.03 4.56
C THR A 10 -19.48 -5.01 4.83
N LEU A 11 -19.38 -4.00 3.96
CA LEU A 11 -18.47 -2.87 4.15
C LEU A 11 -18.98 -1.90 5.22
N LYS A 12 -18.10 -1.53 6.15
CA LYS A 12 -18.37 -0.52 7.18
C LYS A 12 -17.24 0.51 7.24
N PHE A 13 -17.60 1.78 7.29
CA PHE A 13 -16.65 2.86 7.47
C PHE A 13 -16.35 3.09 8.96
N PHE A 14 -15.06 3.23 9.27
CA PHE A 14 -14.56 3.57 10.60
C PHE A 14 -13.76 4.87 10.59
N LEU A 15 -14.03 5.73 11.57
CA LEU A 15 -13.19 6.87 11.95
C LEU A 15 -11.99 6.40 12.80
N LYS A 16 -10.95 7.22 12.91
CA LYS A 16 -9.72 6.87 13.65
C LYS A 16 -9.93 6.84 15.18
N PRO A 17 -9.31 5.90 15.92
CA PRO A 17 -8.55 4.75 15.41
C PRO A 17 -9.49 3.61 14.96
N PRO A 18 -9.13 2.86 13.89
CA PRO A 18 -9.92 1.71 13.46
C PRO A 18 -9.87 0.56 14.49
N PRO A 19 -10.83 -0.38 14.46
CA PRO A 19 -10.76 -1.61 15.26
C PRO A 19 -9.56 -2.47 14.84
N ARG A 20 -9.30 -3.58 15.53
CA ARG A 20 -8.33 -4.58 15.07
C ARG A 20 -8.86 -5.27 13.80
N TYR A 21 -8.06 -5.31 12.75
CA TYR A 21 -8.40 -5.94 11.47
C TYR A 21 -7.22 -6.73 10.90
N ALA A 22 -7.49 -7.66 10.00
CA ALA A 22 -6.48 -8.33 9.19
C ALA A 22 -6.37 -7.66 7.82
N ILE A 23 -5.15 -7.56 7.26
CA ILE A 23 -4.92 -7.11 5.88
C ILE A 23 -4.72 -8.35 5.01
N LEU A 24 -5.52 -8.50 3.95
CA LEU A 24 -5.30 -9.51 2.92
C LEU A 24 -4.64 -8.87 1.72
N SER A 25 -3.59 -9.54 1.26
CA SER A 25 -2.95 -9.23 -0.01
C SER A 25 -3.67 -9.98 -1.13
N HIS A 26 -3.55 -9.48 -2.35
CA HIS A 26 -4.08 -10.09 -3.56
C HIS A 26 -3.54 -11.50 -3.85
N VAL A 27 -2.37 -11.87 -3.33
CA VAL A 27 -1.75 -13.21 -3.51
C VAL A 27 -2.44 -14.35 -2.75
N TRP A 28 -3.62 -14.10 -2.17
CA TRP A 28 -4.42 -15.09 -1.46
C TRP A 28 -5.51 -15.74 -2.34
N THR A 29 -5.91 -15.12 -3.45
CA THR A 29 -6.86 -15.67 -4.44
C THR A 29 -6.44 -15.32 -5.86
N ASP A 30 -6.81 -16.14 -6.85
CA ASP A 30 -6.49 -15.89 -8.27
C ASP A 30 -7.41 -14.83 -8.90
N GLU A 31 -8.51 -14.46 -8.24
CA GLU A 31 -9.48 -13.44 -8.66
C GLU A 31 -9.62 -12.35 -7.58
N GLU A 32 -9.58 -11.08 -7.99
CA GLU A 32 -9.78 -9.90 -7.14
C GLU A 32 -11.15 -9.26 -7.41
N CYS A 33 -11.90 -8.96 -6.36
CA CYS A 33 -13.15 -8.19 -6.44
C CYS A 33 -12.88 -6.71 -6.16
N SER A 34 -13.41 -5.80 -6.99
CA SER A 34 -13.30 -4.35 -6.79
C SER A 34 -14.28 -3.80 -5.75
N PHE A 35 -14.03 -2.60 -5.21
CA PHE A 35 -14.93 -1.93 -4.25
C PHE A 35 -16.38 -1.81 -4.76
N GLN A 36 -16.58 -1.49 -6.04
CA GLN A 36 -17.91 -1.32 -6.63
C GLN A 36 -18.61 -2.67 -6.84
N GLU A 37 -17.88 -3.69 -7.29
CA GLU A 37 -18.40 -5.05 -7.42
C GLU A 37 -18.82 -5.60 -6.05
N PHE A 38 -17.97 -5.44 -5.03
CA PHE A 38 -18.25 -5.90 -3.67
C PHE A 38 -19.49 -5.22 -3.06
N ARG A 39 -19.71 -3.95 -3.37
CA ARG A 39 -20.90 -3.21 -2.92
C ARG A 39 -22.19 -3.66 -3.62
N SER A 40 -22.07 -4.25 -4.81
CA SER A 40 -23.20 -4.70 -5.63
C SER A 40 -23.52 -6.20 -5.51
N LEU A 41 -22.57 -7.00 -5.03
CA LEU A 41 -22.69 -8.46 -4.92
C LEU A 41 -23.51 -8.86 -3.69
N GLU A 42 -24.54 -9.69 -3.91
CA GLU A 42 -25.09 -10.56 -2.86
C GLU A 42 -24.13 -11.76 -2.70
N THR A 43 -23.23 -11.66 -1.71
CA THR A 43 -22.38 -12.72 -1.10
C THR A 43 -22.14 -14.01 -1.89
N SER A 44 -20.89 -14.22 -2.35
CA SER A 44 -20.41 -15.54 -2.75
C SER A 44 -19.85 -16.30 -1.54
N SER A 45 -20.19 -17.60 -1.43
CA SER A 45 -19.87 -18.46 -0.27
C SER A 45 -18.40 -18.88 -0.15
N ASN A 46 -17.53 -18.49 -1.09
CA ASN A 46 -16.11 -18.89 -1.14
C ASN A 46 -15.14 -17.74 -0.86
N ASP A 47 -15.62 -16.63 -0.28
CA ASP A 47 -14.76 -15.48 0.01
C ASP A 47 -13.72 -15.82 1.12
N PRO A 48 -12.41 -15.60 0.89
CA PRO A 48 -11.37 -15.80 1.91
C PRO A 48 -11.62 -15.02 3.21
N ALA A 49 -12.41 -13.95 3.20
CA ALA A 49 -12.85 -13.24 4.40
C ALA A 49 -13.67 -14.12 5.36
N LEU A 50 -14.40 -15.12 4.84
CA LEU A 50 -15.22 -16.02 5.65
C LEU A 50 -14.35 -16.97 6.50
N ALA A 51 -13.19 -17.38 5.97
CA ALA A 51 -12.21 -18.22 6.68
C ALA A 51 -11.56 -17.49 7.87
N LEU A 52 -11.65 -16.15 7.91
CA LEU A 52 -11.05 -15.32 8.95
C LEU A 52 -11.95 -15.01 10.13
N ASN A 53 -13.25 -15.33 10.04
CA ASN A 53 -14.21 -15.03 11.10
C ASN A 53 -13.85 -15.68 12.45
N GLN A 54 -13.02 -16.71 12.45
CA GLN A 54 -12.55 -17.36 13.68
C GLN A 54 -11.43 -16.58 14.40
N MET A 55 -10.76 -15.62 13.73
CA MET A 55 -9.59 -14.90 14.26
C MET A 55 -9.73 -13.38 14.22
N PHE A 56 -10.50 -12.84 13.29
CA PHE A 56 -10.70 -11.40 13.12
C PHE A 56 -12.14 -11.09 12.70
N ASP A 57 -12.75 -10.08 13.31
CA ASP A 57 -14.09 -9.58 12.93
C ASP A 57 -14.06 -8.70 11.68
N TRP A 58 -12.89 -8.14 11.37
CA TRP A 58 -12.70 -7.14 10.33
C TRP A 58 -11.52 -7.47 9.45
N VAL A 59 -11.70 -7.28 8.15
CA VAL A 59 -10.68 -7.48 7.12
C VAL A 59 -10.58 -6.24 6.25
N TRP A 60 -9.35 -5.95 5.84
CA TRP A 60 -9.02 -4.94 4.85
C TRP A 60 -8.36 -5.60 3.65
N ILE A 61 -8.84 -5.28 2.46
CA ILE A 61 -8.29 -5.73 1.19
C ILE A 61 -8.17 -4.48 0.32
N ASP A 62 -7.01 -4.24 -0.28
CA ASP A 62 -6.72 -3.01 -1.03
C ASP A 62 -7.69 -2.76 -2.21
N THR A 63 -8.13 -3.82 -2.89
CA THR A 63 -9.04 -3.73 -4.05
C THR A 63 -10.47 -3.37 -3.69
N CYS A 64 -10.97 -3.85 -2.55
CA CYS A 64 -12.37 -3.72 -2.15
C CYS A 64 -12.61 -2.87 -0.89
N CYS A 65 -11.57 -2.40 -0.21
CA CYS A 65 -11.67 -1.47 0.93
C CYS A 65 -11.13 -0.06 0.63
N ILE A 66 -10.66 0.22 -0.59
CA ILE A 66 -10.32 1.56 -1.04
C ILE A 66 -11.26 1.97 -2.18
N ASP A 67 -11.99 3.06 -2.00
CA ASP A 67 -12.60 3.74 -3.13
C ASP A 67 -11.53 4.50 -3.93
N LYS A 68 -11.00 3.85 -4.96
CA LYS A 68 -9.98 4.43 -5.85
C LYS A 68 -10.48 5.65 -6.63
N THR A 69 -11.79 5.94 -6.62
CA THR A 69 -12.35 7.18 -7.21
C THR A 69 -12.23 8.39 -6.28
N SER A 70 -11.92 8.16 -4.99
CA SER A 70 -11.67 9.19 -3.98
C SER A 70 -10.20 9.24 -3.58
N SER A 71 -9.45 10.16 -4.18
CA SER A 71 -8.05 10.44 -3.87
C SER A 71 -7.81 10.83 -2.40
N ALA A 72 -8.82 11.42 -1.75
CA ALA A 72 -8.80 11.73 -0.32
C ALA A 72 -8.84 10.45 0.54
N GLU A 73 -9.73 9.50 0.23
CA GLU A 73 -9.81 8.22 0.96
C GLU A 73 -8.56 7.36 0.77
N LEU A 74 -7.99 7.35 -0.45
CA LEU A 74 -6.75 6.65 -0.74
C LEU A 74 -5.62 7.16 0.18
N SER A 75 -5.46 8.48 0.24
CA SER A 75 -4.43 9.13 1.04
C SER A 75 -4.61 8.87 2.54
N GLU A 76 -5.86 8.93 3.04
CA GLU A 76 -6.15 8.65 4.44
C GLU A 76 -5.95 7.19 4.83
N SER A 77 -6.33 6.25 3.96
CA SER A 77 -6.19 4.81 4.21
C SER A 77 -4.72 4.41 4.26
N ILE A 78 -3.90 4.89 3.32
CA ILE A 78 -2.45 4.65 3.30
C ILE A 78 -1.79 5.18 4.58
N ASN A 79 -2.16 6.38 5.01
CA ASN A 79 -1.57 7.01 6.20
C ASN A 79 -2.03 6.37 7.54
N SER A 80 -3.00 5.46 7.52
CA SER A 80 -3.57 4.85 8.73
C SER A 80 -3.03 3.45 9.05
N MET A 81 -2.30 2.82 8.12
CA MET A 81 -1.89 1.40 8.23
C MET A 81 -0.60 1.16 9.04
N PHE A 82 0.13 2.20 9.45
CA PHE A 82 1.53 2.02 9.88
C PHE A 82 1.77 1.74 11.38
N ALA A 83 0.74 1.71 12.22
CA ALA A 83 0.95 1.78 13.67
C ALA A 83 1.26 0.43 14.35
N CYS A 84 0.76 -0.71 13.86
CA CYS A 84 1.07 -2.04 14.39
C CYS A 84 0.69 -3.13 13.41
N VAL A 85 1.66 -3.91 12.92
CA VAL A 85 1.45 -4.97 11.92
C VAL A 85 2.00 -6.29 12.45
N ASP A 86 1.18 -7.32 12.42
CA ASP A 86 1.57 -8.72 12.62
C ASP A 86 1.51 -9.45 11.27
N PHE A 87 2.58 -10.16 10.92
CA PHE A 87 2.69 -10.94 9.69
C PHE A 87 2.27 -12.39 9.91
N TYR A 88 1.54 -12.92 8.94
CA TYR A 88 1.05 -14.30 8.91
C TYR A 88 1.40 -14.95 7.57
N ASN A 89 1.63 -16.27 7.56
CA ASN A 89 1.83 -17.03 6.33
C ASN A 89 0.49 -17.51 5.74
N ARG A 90 0.53 -18.17 4.57
CA ARG A 90 -0.64 -18.76 3.87
C ARG A 90 -1.49 -19.74 4.70
N SER A 91 -0.92 -20.27 5.79
CA SER A 91 -1.61 -21.19 6.69
C SER A 91 -2.11 -20.50 7.97
N TRP A 92 -2.23 -19.16 7.97
CA TRP A 92 -2.63 -18.37 9.13
C TRP A 92 -1.73 -18.52 10.37
N LYS A 93 -0.49 -19.00 10.18
CA LYS A 93 0.49 -19.07 11.25
C LYS A 93 1.21 -17.73 11.36
N LYS A 94 1.19 -17.14 12.56
CA LYS A 94 1.92 -15.90 12.86
C LYS A 94 3.41 -16.12 12.62
N ILE A 95 4.00 -15.28 11.76
CA ILE A 95 5.44 -15.21 11.49
C ILE A 95 6.10 -14.33 12.55
N GLY A 96 5.52 -13.15 12.81
CA GLY A 96 6.04 -12.19 13.79
C GLY A 96 5.45 -10.80 13.61
N GLY A 97 5.67 -9.92 14.59
CA GLY A 97 5.30 -8.51 14.48
C GLY A 97 6.37 -7.70 13.74
N LYS A 98 5.99 -6.58 13.13
CA LYS A 98 6.92 -5.62 12.50
C LYS A 98 8.09 -5.22 13.41
N TRP A 99 7.83 -5.08 14.70
CA TRP A 99 8.87 -4.76 15.69
C TRP A 99 9.90 -5.89 15.87
N LEU A 100 9.44 -7.15 15.84
CA LEU A 100 10.29 -8.32 16.04
C LEU A 100 11.13 -8.61 14.79
N LEU A 101 10.51 -8.49 13.60
CA LEU A 101 11.13 -8.78 12.30
C LEU A 101 11.83 -7.56 11.69
N ARG A 102 12.05 -6.50 12.47
CA ARG A 102 12.48 -5.20 11.95
C ARG A 102 13.83 -5.29 11.24
N LYS A 103 14.76 -6.07 11.77
CA LYS A 103 16.09 -6.25 11.20
C LYS A 103 16.00 -6.95 9.85
N GLU A 104 15.27 -8.05 9.78
CA GLU A 104 15.05 -8.82 8.55
C GLU A 104 14.33 -7.99 7.49
N ILE A 105 13.30 -7.22 7.90
CA ILE A 105 12.59 -6.30 6.99
C ILE A 105 13.54 -5.23 6.47
N SER A 106 14.41 -4.68 7.32
CA SER A 106 15.38 -3.67 6.92
C SER A 106 16.38 -4.21 5.89
N GLU A 107 16.90 -5.41 6.10
CA GLU A 107 17.82 -6.09 5.18
C GLU A 107 17.19 -6.36 3.81
N ILE A 108 15.91 -6.77 3.77
CA ILE A 108 15.21 -7.09 2.51
C ILE A 108 14.77 -5.83 1.76
N THR A 109 14.24 -4.82 2.47
CA THR A 109 13.60 -3.65 1.85
C THR A 109 14.54 -2.47 1.64
N GLY A 110 15.68 -2.45 2.33
CA GLY A 110 16.57 -1.29 2.40
C GLY A 110 16.02 -0.12 3.22
N ILE A 111 14.85 -0.27 3.85
CA ILE A 111 14.29 0.75 4.76
C ILE A 111 15.04 0.65 6.08
N GLY A 112 15.58 1.76 6.58
CA GLY A 112 16.30 1.78 7.84
C GLY A 112 15.43 1.34 9.02
N GLU A 113 16.01 0.62 9.99
CA GLU A 113 15.28 0.18 11.19
C GLU A 113 14.58 1.33 11.92
N ALA A 114 15.18 2.51 11.93
CA ALA A 114 14.61 3.65 12.60
C ALA A 114 13.35 4.19 11.90
N ASP A 115 13.30 4.16 10.56
CA ASP A 115 12.11 4.50 9.77
C ASP A 115 11.04 3.40 9.86
N LEU A 116 11.45 2.13 10.02
CA LEU A 116 10.51 1.05 10.31
C LEU A 116 9.89 1.20 11.70
N ALA A 117 10.67 1.58 12.70
CA ALA A 117 10.18 1.78 14.07
C ALA A 117 9.28 3.01 14.19
N PHE A 118 9.76 4.15 13.71
CA PHE A 118 9.08 5.44 13.81
C PHE A 118 9.27 6.18 12.49
N PHE A 119 8.34 5.94 11.56
CA PHE A 119 8.36 6.63 10.28
C PHE A 119 8.03 8.11 10.49
N ASP A 120 8.96 8.97 10.12
CA ASP A 120 8.75 10.40 10.01
C ASP A 120 9.09 10.85 8.60
N ARG A 121 8.16 11.59 7.98
CA ARG A 121 8.34 12.11 6.63
C ARG A 121 9.47 13.12 6.55
N GLY A 122 9.83 13.81 7.64
CA GLY A 122 10.93 14.78 7.63
C GLY A 122 12.32 14.15 7.74
N ARG A 123 12.42 12.94 8.27
CA ARG A 123 13.69 12.31 8.66
C ARG A 123 14.54 11.86 7.48
N SER A 124 13.91 11.18 6.52
CA SER A 124 14.59 10.59 5.37
C SER A 124 14.44 11.48 4.15
N SER A 125 15.52 11.65 3.39
CA SER A 125 15.52 12.46 2.17
C SER A 125 14.63 11.85 1.08
N ILE A 126 14.28 12.64 0.07
CA ILE A 126 13.54 12.17 -1.11
C ILE A 126 14.32 11.03 -1.79
N ALA A 127 15.63 11.20 -2.02
CA ALA A 127 16.44 10.14 -2.63
C ALA A 127 16.43 8.83 -1.82
N GLN A 128 16.50 8.92 -0.50
CA GLN A 128 16.42 7.72 0.36
C GLN A 128 15.05 7.04 0.25
N LYS A 129 13.96 7.80 0.26
CA LYS A 129 12.61 7.23 0.13
C LYS A 129 12.40 6.56 -1.23
N LEU A 130 12.91 7.19 -2.30
CA LEU A 130 12.90 6.58 -3.64
C LEU A 130 13.74 5.29 -3.66
N SER A 131 14.82 5.21 -2.86
CA SER A 131 15.67 4.02 -2.74
C SER A 131 15.00 2.81 -2.11
N TRP A 132 13.79 2.95 -1.58
CA TRP A 132 13.01 1.86 -0.99
C TRP A 132 12.07 1.17 -1.98
N ALA A 133 11.96 1.68 -3.21
CA ALA A 133 11.13 1.12 -4.25
C ALA A 133 11.84 0.46 -5.46
N PRO A 134 13.19 0.31 -5.55
CA PRO A 134 13.84 -0.10 -6.79
C PRO A 134 13.52 -1.55 -7.20
N THR A 135 13.16 -2.40 -6.25
CA THR A 135 12.83 -3.82 -6.50
C THR A 135 11.32 -4.08 -6.58
N ARG A 136 10.49 -3.03 -6.47
CA ARG A 136 9.04 -3.20 -6.55
C ARG A 136 8.63 -3.51 -7.97
N GLN A 137 7.66 -4.42 -8.11
CA GLN A 137 6.97 -4.70 -9.36
C GLN A 137 5.52 -4.26 -9.20
N THR A 138 4.99 -3.56 -10.18
CA THR A 138 3.60 -3.12 -10.23
C THR A 138 2.91 -3.72 -11.44
N THR A 139 1.61 -3.94 -11.32
CA THR A 139 0.79 -4.45 -12.43
C THR A 139 0.61 -3.39 -13.52
N ARG A 140 0.50 -2.12 -13.12
CA ARG A 140 0.40 -0.97 -14.01
C ARG A 140 1.64 -0.10 -13.86
N VAL A 141 2.09 0.49 -14.97
CA VAL A 141 3.27 1.37 -15.00
C VAL A 141 3.06 2.58 -14.09
N GLU A 142 1.89 3.21 -14.14
CA GLU A 142 1.59 4.39 -13.31
C GLU A 142 1.60 4.12 -11.79
N ASP A 143 1.35 2.88 -11.36
CA ASP A 143 1.34 2.53 -9.93
C ASP A 143 2.73 2.63 -9.29
N GLU A 144 3.80 2.65 -10.10
CA GLU A 144 5.18 2.87 -9.63
C GLU A 144 5.33 4.25 -9.00
N ALA A 145 4.65 5.26 -9.56
CA ALA A 145 4.57 6.59 -8.97
C ALA A 145 3.57 6.62 -7.81
N TYR A 146 2.39 6.03 -7.99
CA TYR A 146 1.30 6.17 -7.01
C TYR A 146 1.57 5.48 -5.68
N CYS A 147 2.32 4.36 -5.69
CA CYS A 147 2.68 3.67 -4.46
C CYS A 147 3.62 4.49 -3.55
N LEU A 148 4.26 5.53 -4.08
CA LEU A 148 5.22 6.38 -3.37
C LEU A 148 4.59 7.62 -2.71
N LEU A 149 3.37 8.00 -3.11
CA LEU A 149 2.73 9.26 -2.70
C LEU A 149 2.67 9.41 -1.17
N GLY A 150 2.28 8.34 -0.45
CA GLY A 150 2.13 8.37 1.01
C GLY A 150 3.46 8.53 1.75
N ILE A 151 4.53 7.87 1.28
CA ILE A 151 5.87 7.91 1.87
C ILE A 151 6.53 9.27 1.59
N LEU A 152 6.33 9.80 0.39
CA LEU A 152 6.85 11.11 -0.02
C LEU A 152 6.00 12.27 0.52
N GLY A 153 4.77 12.00 0.96
CA GLY A 153 3.88 13.02 1.51
C GLY A 153 3.31 13.98 0.48
N VAL A 154 3.19 13.53 -0.77
CA VAL A 154 2.64 14.33 -1.88
C VAL A 154 1.23 13.86 -2.23
N TYR A 155 0.46 14.75 -2.83
CA TYR A 155 -0.89 14.46 -3.31
C TYR A 155 -0.95 14.67 -4.82
N LEU A 156 -1.39 13.63 -5.54
CA LEU A 156 -1.57 13.65 -6.99
C LEU A 156 -2.89 12.98 -7.36
N PRO A 157 -3.69 13.57 -8.29
CA PRO A 157 -4.81 12.86 -8.89
C PRO A 157 -4.35 11.59 -9.61
N LEU A 158 -5.00 10.46 -9.35
CA LEU A 158 -4.76 9.20 -10.06
C LEU A 158 -5.38 9.26 -11.46
N LEU A 159 -4.55 9.16 -12.50
CA LEU A 159 -4.94 9.12 -13.91
C LEU A 159 -4.45 7.80 -14.54
N TYR A 160 -5.25 6.75 -14.41
CA TYR A 160 -4.93 5.46 -15.04
C TYR A 160 -4.91 5.55 -16.57
N GLY A 161 -3.89 4.94 -17.18
CA GLY A 161 -3.60 5.04 -18.62
C GLY A 161 -2.58 6.13 -18.99
N GLU A 162 -2.06 6.89 -18.03
CA GLU A 162 -1.01 7.89 -18.31
C GLU A 162 0.41 7.30 -18.43
N GLY A 163 0.60 6.05 -18.00
CA GLY A 163 1.88 5.34 -18.04
C GLY A 163 2.99 6.06 -17.26
N GLU A 164 4.18 6.16 -17.86
CA GLU A 164 5.36 6.80 -17.24
C GLU A 164 5.15 8.29 -16.91
N ASN A 165 4.14 8.95 -17.50
CA ASN A 165 3.82 10.35 -17.17
C ASN A 165 3.42 10.52 -15.70
N ALA A 166 2.90 9.48 -15.04
CA ALA A 166 2.60 9.50 -13.62
C ALA A 166 3.84 9.80 -12.78
N PHE A 167 4.98 9.20 -13.15
CA PHE A 167 6.25 9.40 -12.45
C PHE A 167 6.84 10.78 -12.73
N ARG A 168 6.68 11.31 -13.95
CA ARG A 168 7.05 12.69 -14.26
C ARG A 168 6.27 13.67 -13.39
N ARG A 169 4.95 13.51 -13.28
CA ARG A 169 4.11 14.36 -12.42
C ARG A 169 4.51 14.26 -10.95
N LEU A 170 4.89 13.07 -10.48
CA LEU A 170 5.44 12.88 -9.14
C LEU A 170 6.71 13.73 -8.94
N GLN A 171 7.65 13.69 -9.87
CA GLN A 171 8.86 14.51 -9.79
C GLN A 171 8.54 16.01 -9.80
N GLU A 172 7.66 16.46 -10.70
CA GLU A 172 7.22 17.86 -10.78
C GLU A 172 6.62 18.35 -9.44
N GLU A 173 5.75 17.55 -8.84
CA GLU A 173 5.14 17.88 -7.54
C GLU A 173 6.16 17.92 -6.40
N LEU A 174 7.13 16.99 -6.39
CA LEU A 174 8.20 17.02 -5.39
C LEU A 174 9.08 18.26 -5.54
N ILE A 175 9.45 18.65 -6.76
CA ILE A 175 10.24 19.87 -7.02
C ILE A 175 9.43 21.11 -6.62
N ARG A 176 8.12 21.11 -6.87
CA ARG A 176 7.22 22.22 -6.54
C ARG A 176 7.04 22.40 -5.03
N THR A 177 7.06 21.32 -4.26
CA THR A 177 6.65 21.34 -2.83
C THR A 177 7.80 21.11 -1.84
N SER A 178 8.96 20.65 -2.30
CA SER A 178 10.11 20.35 -1.46
C SER A 178 11.33 21.21 -1.80
N THR A 179 12.12 21.54 -0.78
CA THR A 179 13.45 22.16 -0.94
C THR A 179 14.59 21.12 -0.92
N ASP A 180 14.25 19.83 -0.79
CA ASP A 180 15.21 18.73 -0.75
C ASP A 180 15.82 18.50 -2.15
N GLN A 181 17.06 18.97 -2.34
CA GLN A 181 17.80 18.84 -3.58
C GLN A 181 18.22 17.40 -3.92
N THR A 182 18.07 16.44 -2.99
CA THR A 182 18.41 15.04 -3.26
C THR A 182 17.52 14.41 -4.33
N ILE A 183 16.38 15.02 -4.68
CA ILE A 183 15.59 14.62 -5.85
C ILE A 183 16.42 14.53 -7.13
N PHE A 184 17.43 15.39 -7.29
CA PHE A 184 18.33 15.38 -8.46
C PHE A 184 19.48 14.38 -8.33
N ALA A 185 19.73 13.86 -7.12
CA ALA A 185 20.74 12.83 -6.87
C ALA A 185 20.22 11.41 -7.14
N TRP A 186 18.92 11.27 -7.46
CA TRP A 186 18.33 10.01 -7.85
C TRP A 186 18.84 9.58 -9.23
N PRO A 187 19.45 8.40 -9.37
CA PRO A 187 20.04 7.98 -10.64
C PRO A 187 18.95 7.70 -11.69
N MET A 188 18.77 8.63 -12.62
CA MET A 188 17.87 8.48 -13.77
C MET A 188 18.19 7.25 -14.65
N TYR A 189 19.38 6.66 -14.54
CA TYR A 189 19.84 5.53 -15.34
C TYR A 189 19.62 4.14 -14.72
N LEU A 190 19.14 4.05 -13.47
CA LEU A 190 18.83 2.76 -12.85
C LEU A 190 17.39 2.29 -13.15
N TRP A 191 16.64 3.08 -13.91
CA TRP A 191 15.30 2.77 -14.33
C TRP A 191 15.30 2.40 -15.81
N VAL A 192 15.83 1.22 -16.11
CA VAL A 192 15.43 0.50 -17.32
C VAL A 192 14.26 -0.37 -16.84
N PRO A 193 13.00 -0.09 -17.23
CA PRO A 193 11.95 -1.07 -17.00
C PRO A 193 12.47 -2.37 -17.59
N LEU A 194 12.59 -3.42 -16.76
CA LEU A 194 12.81 -4.76 -17.26
C LEU A 194 11.70 -4.98 -18.28
N GLN A 195 12.07 -4.91 -19.57
CA GLN A 195 11.17 -5.17 -20.67
C GLN A 195 10.51 -6.49 -20.32
N SER A 196 9.18 -6.46 -20.17
CA SER A 196 8.40 -7.67 -20.02
C SER A 196 8.84 -8.60 -21.15
N PRO A 197 9.30 -9.84 -20.88
CA PRO A 197 9.57 -10.76 -21.97
C PRO A 197 8.25 -10.94 -22.73
N ALA A 198 8.33 -10.73 -24.04
CA ALA A 198 7.24 -10.92 -24.99
C ALA A 198 6.64 -12.34 -24.91
#